data_AF-A0A8S3FRQ4-F1
#
_entry.id   AF-A0A8S3FRQ4-F1
#
_cell.length_a   1.000
_cell.length_b   1.000
_cell.length_c   1.000
_cell.angle_alpha   90.00
_cell.angle_beta   90.00
_cell.angle_gamma   90.00
#
_symmetry.space_group_name_H-M   'P 1'
#
loop_
_entity.id
_entity.type
_entity.pdbx_description
1 polymer ?
#
loop_
_entity_poly.entity_id
_entity_poly.type
_entity_poly.pdbx_seq_one_letter_code
_entity_poly.pdbx_strand_id
1 'polypeptide(L)'
;MALFFYLPRLFWRSLSVRSGIDLLDLAEAAGETKTVNDFDDRDQLIKYIVDTIDMYVDDARRQTNAENRRTSLFRKIFQLTCCMTGKFLGNYFITLYIFIKIYYIVNVLLQIWLLSLFLGTNFFKFGFENVKLFRYGLNQPESKYFPRETFCDFHVREPLRGGEPLQRITVQCVLTVNLFNQ
;
A
#
# COMPACT_ATOMS: atom_id res chain seq x y z
N MET A 1 7.31 2.35 9.11
CA MET A 1 6.40 2.60 7.96
C MET A 1 6.66 1.68 6.77
N ALA A 2 7.91 1.48 6.33
CA ALA A 2 8.24 0.66 5.15
C ALA A 2 7.68 -0.78 5.16
N LEU A 3 7.62 -1.43 6.33
CA LEU A 3 7.07 -2.78 6.47
C LEU A 3 5.59 -2.86 6.05
N PHE A 4 4.79 -1.83 6.31
CA PHE A 4 3.36 -1.82 5.95
C PHE A 4 3.14 -1.79 4.44
N PHE A 5 4.07 -1.24 3.66
CA PHE A 5 4.01 -1.31 2.20
C PHE A 5 4.35 -2.68 1.63
N TYR A 6 5.05 -3.52 2.42
CA TYR A 6 5.42 -4.86 2.00
C TYR A 6 4.32 -5.90 2.27
N LEU A 7 3.45 -5.66 3.27
CA LEU A 7 2.37 -6.57 3.65
C LEU A 7 1.40 -6.91 2.50
N PRO A 8 0.90 -5.95 1.68
CA PRO A 8 0.05 -6.28 0.54
C PRO A 8 0.72 -7.22 -0.47
N ARG A 9 2.05 -7.08 -0.68
CA ARG A 9 2.82 -7.91 -1.61
C ARG A 9 2.98 -9.33 -1.08
N LEU A 10 3.23 -9.48 0.22
CA LEU A 10 3.25 -10.79 0.88
C LEU A 10 1.88 -11.47 0.80
N PHE A 11 0.82 -10.70 1.01
CA PHE A 11 -0.54 -11.20 0.92
C PHE A 11 -0.89 -11.67 -0.50
N TRP A 12 -0.52 -10.89 -1.52
CA TRP A 12 -0.63 -11.30 -2.93
C TRP A 12 0.12 -12.60 -3.19
N ARG A 13 1.39 -12.69 -2.80
CA ARG A 13 2.22 -13.86 -3.05
C ARG A 13 1.69 -15.11 -2.33
N SER A 14 1.23 -14.97 -1.09
CA SER A 14 0.69 -16.10 -0.34
C SER A 14 -0.64 -16.60 -0.91
N LEU A 15 -1.47 -15.71 -1.44
CA LEU A 15 -2.78 -16.07 -1.98
C LEU A 15 -2.71 -16.55 -3.43
N SER A 16 -1.84 -15.95 -4.25
CA SER A 16 -1.61 -16.39 -5.64
C SER A 16 -1.05 -17.81 -5.72
N VAL A 17 -0.17 -18.21 -4.79
CA VAL A 17 0.32 -19.59 -4.70
C VAL A 17 -0.80 -20.57 -4.31
N ARG A 18 -1.76 -20.15 -3.47
CA ARG A 18 -2.89 -21.01 -3.08
C ARG A 18 -3.90 -21.23 -4.19
N SER A 19 -3.93 -20.38 -5.22
CA SER A 19 -4.81 -20.55 -6.37
C SER A 19 -4.35 -21.62 -7.36
N GLY A 20 -3.15 -22.18 -7.21
CA GLY A 20 -2.69 -23.35 -7.97
C GLY A 20 -2.30 -23.06 -9.43
N ILE A 21 -2.39 -21.81 -9.89
CA ILE A 21 -1.99 -21.36 -11.22
C ILE A 21 -1.14 -20.10 -11.03
N ASP A 22 0.10 -20.13 -11.51
CA ASP A 22 0.96 -18.95 -11.53
C ASP A 22 0.74 -18.17 -12.85
N LEU A 23 0.16 -16.99 -12.73
CA LEU A 23 -0.08 -16.12 -13.88
C LEU A 23 1.22 -15.57 -14.47
N LEU A 24 2.29 -15.49 -13.67
CA LEU A 24 3.60 -15.03 -14.13
C LEU A 24 4.21 -16.06 -15.07
N ASP A 25 4.25 -17.32 -14.66
CA ASP A 25 4.79 -18.41 -15.48
C ASP A 25 4.01 -18.56 -16.80
N LEU A 26 2.68 -18.41 -16.78
CA LEU A 26 1.86 -18.45 -17.99
C LEU A 26 2.15 -17.26 -18.92
N ALA A 27 2.34 -16.05 -18.35
CA ALA A 27 2.67 -14.86 -19.13
C ALA A 27 4.09 -14.90 -19.69
N GLU A 28 5.04 -15.49 -18.96
CA GLU A 28 6.41 -15.72 -19.39
C GLU A 28 6.45 -16.75 -20.53
N ALA A 29 5.81 -17.90 -20.35
CA ALA A 29 5.67 -18.91 -21.41
C ALA A 29 5.01 -18.33 -22.67
N ALA A 30 3.96 -17.51 -22.52
CA ALA A 30 3.33 -16.81 -23.64
C ALA A 30 4.28 -15.78 -24.30
N GLY A 31 5.17 -15.15 -23.54
CA GLY A 31 6.22 -14.28 -24.06
C GLY A 31 7.27 -15.04 -24.87
N GLU A 32 7.69 -16.21 -24.38
CA GLU A 32 8.70 -17.07 -25.01
C GLU A 32 8.22 -17.67 -26.33
N THR A 33 6.91 -17.89 -26.51
CA THR A 33 6.37 -18.35 -27.81
C THR A 33 6.72 -17.42 -28.98
N LYS A 34 6.94 -16.13 -28.71
CA LYS A 34 7.30 -15.13 -29.73
C LYS A 34 8.79 -15.13 -30.07
N THR A 35 9.65 -15.62 -29.18
CA THR A 35 11.12 -15.51 -29.30
C THR A 35 11.78 -16.81 -29.75
N VAL A 36 11.22 -17.97 -29.38
CA VAL A 36 11.66 -19.29 -29.87
C VAL A 36 11.50 -19.33 -31.39
N ASN A 37 12.45 -19.87 -32.15
CA ASN A 37 12.33 -19.98 -33.63
C ASN A 37 11.99 -21.40 -34.10
N ASP A 38 12.28 -22.42 -33.29
CA ASP A 38 11.96 -23.80 -33.59
C ASP A 38 10.45 -24.06 -33.52
N PHE A 39 9.94 -24.72 -34.56
CA PHE A 39 8.51 -24.98 -34.72
C PHE A 39 7.99 -26.00 -33.68
N ASP A 40 8.77 -27.04 -33.37
CA ASP A 40 8.38 -28.08 -32.41
C ASP A 40 8.27 -27.54 -30.97
N ASP A 41 9.25 -26.72 -30.55
CA ASP A 41 9.26 -26.12 -29.21
C ASP A 41 8.12 -25.11 -29.02
N ARG A 42 7.81 -24.33 -30.06
CA ARG A 42 6.63 -23.45 -30.07
C ARG A 42 5.34 -24.24 -29.90
N ASP A 43 5.20 -25.35 -30.61
CA ASP A 43 3.99 -26.17 -30.58
C ASP A 43 3.81 -26.83 -29.20
N GLN A 44 4.91 -27.24 -28.55
CA GLN A 44 4.89 -27.73 -27.17
C GLN A 44 4.50 -26.63 -26.16
N LEU A 45 5.06 -25.42 -26.27
CA LEU A 45 4.71 -24.30 -25.41
C LEU A 45 3.24 -23.89 -25.57
N ILE A 46 2.73 -23.83 -26.80
CA ILE A 46 1.34 -23.52 -27.08
C ILE A 46 0.43 -24.60 -26.49
N LYS A 47 0.76 -25.90 -26.65
CA LYS A 47 0.02 -27.01 -26.04
C LYS A 47 -0.01 -26.88 -24.52
N TYR A 48 1.12 -26.61 -23.88
CA TYR A 48 1.19 -26.40 -22.44
C TYR A 48 0.29 -25.25 -21.97
N ILE A 49 0.32 -24.11 -22.67
CA ILE A 49 -0.52 -22.94 -22.37
C ILE A 49 -2.00 -23.29 -22.51
N VAL A 50 -2.38 -23.95 -23.61
CA VAL A 50 -3.77 -24.34 -23.89
C VAL A 50 -4.28 -25.36 -22.88
N ASP A 51 -3.53 -26.42 -22.59
CA ASP A 51 -3.89 -27.43 -21.59
C ASP A 51 -4.07 -26.82 -20.19
N THR A 52 -3.21 -25.86 -19.83
CA THR A 52 -3.30 -25.15 -18.54
C THR A 52 -4.56 -24.30 -18.46
N ILE A 53 -4.90 -23.60 -19.55
CA ILE A 53 -6.12 -22.79 -19.63
C ILE A 53 -7.37 -23.67 -19.65
N ASP A 54 -7.36 -24.76 -20.42
CA ASP A 54 -8.47 -25.70 -20.51
C ASP A 54 -8.72 -26.36 -19.15
N MET A 55 -7.69 -26.82 -18.43
CA MET A 55 -7.84 -27.32 -17.06
C MET A 55 -8.46 -26.28 -16.11
N TYR A 56 -8.15 -24.99 -16.29
CA TYR A 56 -8.73 -23.92 -15.48
C TYR A 56 -10.18 -23.59 -15.87
N VAL A 57 -10.51 -23.69 -17.15
CA VAL A 57 -11.85 -23.46 -17.68
C VAL A 57 -12.78 -24.63 -17.36
N ASP A 58 -12.27 -25.86 -17.44
CA ASP A 58 -13.01 -27.12 -17.39
C ASP A 58 -13.10 -27.77 -16.00
N ASP A 59 -12.70 -27.08 -14.92
CA ASP A 59 -12.84 -27.59 -13.55
C ASP A 59 -14.31 -27.94 -13.22
N ALA A 60 -14.62 -29.23 -13.33
CA ALA A 60 -15.94 -29.88 -13.28
C ALA A 60 -16.69 -29.75 -11.93
N ARG A 61 -16.14 -29.01 -10.95
CA ARG A 61 -16.85 -28.62 -9.72
C ARG A 61 -17.91 -27.53 -9.93
N ARG A 62 -18.01 -26.97 -11.16
CA ARG A 62 -18.91 -25.86 -11.54
C ARG A 62 -20.40 -26.21 -11.58
N GLN A 63 -20.80 -27.46 -11.82
CA GLN A 63 -22.24 -27.80 -11.95
C GLN A 63 -22.84 -28.40 -10.67
N THR A 64 -22.16 -29.34 -10.00
CA THR A 64 -22.79 -30.16 -8.94
C THR A 64 -22.93 -29.45 -7.58
N ASN A 65 -22.09 -28.45 -7.28
CA ASN A 65 -22.10 -27.76 -5.98
C ASN A 65 -22.98 -26.50 -5.92
N ALA A 66 -23.49 -26.04 -7.07
CA ALA A 66 -24.33 -24.84 -7.16
C ALA A 66 -25.74 -25.06 -6.58
N GLU A 67 -26.22 -26.30 -6.58
CA GLU A 67 -27.58 -26.63 -6.17
C GLU A 67 -27.73 -26.79 -4.65
N ASN A 68 -26.65 -27.11 -3.91
CA ASN A 68 -26.81 -27.72 -2.58
C ASN A 68 -26.18 -26.98 -1.37
N ARG A 69 -25.74 -25.72 -1.47
CA ARG A 69 -25.06 -25.05 -0.33
C ARG A 69 -25.59 -23.67 0.04
N ARG A 70 -26.71 -23.68 0.77
CA ARG A 70 -27.24 -22.62 1.64
C ARG A 70 -26.15 -22.16 2.64
N THR A 71 -25.43 -21.06 2.37
CA THR A 71 -24.42 -20.53 3.32
C THR A 71 -24.39 -19.00 3.40
N SER A 72 -25.06 -18.54 4.47
CA SER A 72 -24.80 -17.44 5.42
C SER A 72 -24.56 -15.98 4.97
N LEU A 73 -25.11 -15.11 5.82
CA LEU A 73 -25.12 -13.64 5.83
C LEU A 73 -23.77 -12.96 5.54
N PHE A 74 -22.65 -13.63 5.82
CA PHE A 74 -21.30 -13.15 5.50
C PHE A 74 -21.11 -12.85 4.00
N ARG A 75 -21.74 -13.63 3.09
CA ARG A 75 -21.72 -13.34 1.65
C ARG A 75 -22.50 -12.10 1.26
N LYS A 76 -23.59 -11.76 1.98
CA LYS A 76 -24.41 -10.57 1.70
C LYS A 76 -23.69 -9.28 2.10
N ILE A 77 -23.03 -9.29 3.26
CA ILE A 77 -22.19 -8.17 3.71
C ILE A 77 -21.01 -7.97 2.75
N PHE A 78 -20.35 -9.06 2.35
CA PHE A 78 -19.26 -9.03 1.38
C PHE A 78 -19.72 -8.63 -0.04
N GLN A 79 -20.94 -9.01 -0.45
CA GLN A 79 -21.57 -8.56 -1.70
C GLN A 79 -21.92 -7.07 -1.70
N LEU A 80 -22.30 -6.49 -0.55
CA LEU A 80 -22.74 -5.09 -0.48
C LEU A 80 -21.56 -4.12 -0.56
N THR A 81 -20.41 -4.48 0.03
CA THR A 81 -19.20 -3.64 0.03
C THR A 81 -18.32 -3.87 -1.20
N CYS A 82 -18.51 -5.00 -1.90
CA CYS A 82 -17.75 -5.35 -3.08
C CYS A 82 -18.70 -5.95 -4.13
N CYS A 83 -19.10 -5.16 -5.13
CA CYS A 83 -19.94 -5.56 -6.28
C CYS A 83 -19.35 -6.71 -7.14
N MET A 84 -18.31 -7.41 -6.68
CA MET A 84 -17.53 -8.41 -7.40
C MET A 84 -17.71 -9.83 -6.84
N THR A 85 -18.87 -10.17 -6.28
CA THR A 85 -19.19 -11.57 -5.92
C THR A 85 -20.27 -12.15 -6.81
N GLY A 86 -20.08 -12.03 -8.12
CA GLY A 86 -20.62 -12.99 -9.09
C GLY A 86 -19.73 -14.24 -9.08
N LYS A 87 -20.30 -15.40 -8.73
CA LYS A 87 -19.59 -16.68 -8.64
C LYS A 87 -19.19 -17.19 -10.03
N PHE A 88 -17.98 -16.88 -10.46
CA PHE A 88 -17.25 -17.66 -11.46
C PHE A 88 -15.78 -17.63 -11.08
N LEU A 89 -15.11 -18.78 -11.10
CA LEU A 89 -13.70 -18.94 -10.73
C LEU A 89 -12.77 -17.98 -11.52
N GLY A 90 -13.18 -17.54 -12.72
CA GLY A 90 -12.51 -16.48 -13.49
C GLY A 90 -12.45 -15.10 -12.79
N ASN A 91 -13.38 -14.83 -11.87
CA ASN A 91 -13.40 -13.58 -11.11
C ASN A 91 -12.63 -13.67 -9.78
N TYR A 92 -12.15 -14.84 -9.35
CA TYR A 92 -11.40 -14.94 -8.09
C TYR A 92 -10.10 -14.15 -8.15
N PHE A 93 -9.28 -14.38 -9.18
CA PHE A 93 -8.04 -13.64 -9.38
C PHE A 93 -8.27 -12.14 -9.58
N ILE A 94 -9.28 -11.78 -10.37
CA ILE A 94 -9.64 -10.38 -10.63
C ILE A 94 -10.09 -9.70 -9.33
N THR A 95 -11.00 -10.32 -8.57
CA THR A 95 -11.45 -9.81 -7.28
C THR A 95 -10.31 -9.73 -6.27
N LEU A 96 -9.42 -10.72 -6.23
CA LEU A 96 -8.25 -10.73 -5.36
C LEU A 96 -7.25 -9.62 -5.71
N TYR A 97 -7.04 -9.40 -7.01
CA TYR A 97 -6.21 -8.32 -7.52
C TYR A 97 -6.79 -6.95 -7.15
N ILE A 98 -8.08 -6.72 -7.43
CA ILE A 98 -8.78 -5.48 -7.06
C ILE A 98 -8.75 -5.27 -5.54
N PHE A 99 -9.00 -6.33 -4.76
CA PHE A 99 -8.94 -6.28 -3.31
C PHE A 99 -7.57 -5.84 -2.80
N ILE A 100 -6.48 -6.40 -3.35
CA ILE A 100 -5.13 -6.01 -2.97
C ILE A 100 -4.81 -4.58 -3.40
N LYS A 101 -5.31 -4.12 -4.56
CA LYS A 101 -5.19 -2.70 -4.95
C LYS A 101 -5.92 -1.78 -3.98
N ILE A 102 -7.12 -2.13 -3.54
CA ILE A 102 -7.85 -1.37 -2.50
C ILE A 102 -7.05 -1.39 -1.20
N TYR A 103 -6.51 -2.54 -0.80
CA TYR A 103 -5.69 -2.66 0.39
C TYR A 103 -4.43 -1.78 0.34
N TYR A 104 -3.78 -1.64 -0.83
CA TYR A 104 -2.70 -0.67 -1.02
C TYR A 104 -3.17 0.78 -0.78
N ILE A 105 -4.32 1.17 -1.33
CA ILE A 105 -4.87 2.52 -1.16
C ILE A 105 -5.16 2.79 0.32
N VAL A 106 -5.82 1.85 1.00
CA VAL A 106 -6.11 1.96 2.44
C VAL A 106 -4.82 2.07 3.27
N ASN A 107 -3.79 1.29 2.95
CA ASN A 107 -2.49 1.37 3.63
C ASN A 107 -1.86 2.76 3.47
N VAL A 108 -1.90 3.35 2.27
CA VAL A 108 -1.38 4.71 2.04
C VAL A 108 -2.15 5.73 2.87
N LEU A 109 -3.49 5.68 2.86
CA LEU A 109 -4.32 6.61 3.65
C LEU A 109 -4.06 6.49 5.15
N LEU A 110 -3.93 5.27 5.66
CA LEU A 110 -3.62 5.02 7.07
C LEU A 110 -2.24 5.53 7.46
N GLN A 111 -1.24 5.40 6.58
CA GLN A 111 0.09 5.95 6.85
C GLN A 111 0.11 7.47 6.84
N ILE A 112 -0.62 8.11 5.92
CA ILE A 112 -0.76 9.57 5.92
C ILE A 112 -1.46 10.03 7.21
N TRP A 113 -2.48 9.30 7.66
CA TRP A 113 -3.17 9.60 8.92
C TRP A 113 -2.26 9.42 10.15
N LEU A 114 -1.49 8.34 10.22
CA LEU A 114 -0.48 8.11 11.27
C LEU A 114 0.56 9.22 11.31
N LEU A 115 1.02 9.69 10.14
CA LEU A 115 1.96 10.81 10.05
C LEU A 115 1.31 12.11 10.56
N SER A 116 0.04 12.31 10.22
CA SER A 116 -0.77 13.43 10.70
C SER A 116 -0.90 13.44 12.22
N LEU A 117 -1.10 12.26 12.84
CA LEU A 117 -1.12 12.12 14.29
C LEU A 117 0.24 12.37 14.93
N PHE A 118 1.32 11.82 14.34
CA PHE A 118 2.67 11.99 14.88
C PHE A 118 3.14 13.45 14.86
N LEU A 119 2.83 14.19 13.79
CA LEU A 119 3.11 15.62 13.70
C LEU A 119 2.10 16.49 14.48
N GLY A 120 1.00 15.93 14.99
CA GLY A 120 -0.04 16.68 15.71
C GLY A 120 -0.78 17.71 14.85
N THR A 121 -0.75 17.56 13.51
CA THR A 121 -1.33 18.54 12.57
C THR A 121 -2.06 17.85 11.42
N ASN A 122 -2.90 18.58 10.68
CA ASN A 122 -3.64 18.05 9.53
C ASN A 122 -2.74 17.96 8.27
N PHE A 123 -1.97 16.87 8.14
CA PHE A 123 -0.97 16.70 7.08
C PHE A 123 -1.56 16.74 5.66
N PHE A 124 -2.83 16.32 5.49
CA PHE A 124 -3.52 16.41 4.20
C PHE A 124 -3.63 17.85 3.67
N LYS A 125 -3.84 18.84 4.54
CA LYS A 125 -3.90 20.26 4.14
C LYS A 125 -2.52 20.78 3.77
N PHE A 126 -1.52 20.43 4.59
CA PHE A 126 -0.11 20.77 4.33
C PHE A 126 0.35 20.23 2.97
N GLY A 127 0.09 18.96 2.64
CA GLY A 127 0.48 18.38 1.36
C GLY A 127 -0.09 19.14 0.15
N PHE A 128 -1.38 19.52 0.19
CA PHE A 128 -2.03 20.24 -0.90
C PHE A 128 -1.54 21.70 -1.02
N GLU A 129 -1.29 22.37 0.11
CA GLU A 129 -0.72 23.71 0.14
C GLU A 129 0.70 23.75 -0.45
N ASN A 130 1.55 22.77 -0.13
CA ASN A 130 2.91 22.69 -0.69
C ASN A 130 2.91 22.41 -2.20
N VAL A 131 2.05 21.51 -2.70
CA VAL A 131 1.96 21.22 -4.14
C VAL A 131 1.52 22.47 -4.92
N LYS A 132 0.61 23.27 -4.36
CA LYS A 132 0.25 24.57 -4.93
C LYS A 132 1.43 25.54 -4.89
N LEU A 133 2.10 25.67 -3.75
CA LEU A 133 3.24 26.58 -3.57
C LEU A 133 4.37 26.27 -4.56
N PHE A 134 4.70 24.99 -4.77
CA PHE A 134 5.70 24.54 -5.73
C PHE A 134 5.32 24.90 -7.18
N ARG A 135 4.04 24.75 -7.55
CA ARG A 135 3.58 25.08 -8.90
C ARG A 135 3.60 26.58 -9.20
N TYR A 136 3.38 27.43 -8.19
CA TYR A 136 3.28 28.89 -8.37
C TYR A 136 4.57 29.66 -8.04
N GLY A 137 5.66 28.98 -7.66
CA GLY A 137 6.99 29.59 -7.49
C GLY A 137 7.06 30.70 -6.43
N LEU A 138 6.14 30.70 -5.46
CA LEU A 138 6.12 31.73 -4.42
C LEU A 138 7.27 31.49 -3.43
N ASN A 139 8.02 32.55 -3.11
CA ASN A 139 9.08 32.60 -2.11
C ASN A 139 8.69 31.74 -0.90
N GLN A 140 9.46 30.68 -0.66
CA GLN A 140 9.19 29.65 0.34
C GLN A 140 8.96 30.33 1.71
N PRO A 141 7.71 30.47 2.20
CA PRO A 141 7.49 30.99 3.53
C PRO A 141 8.02 29.94 4.50
N GLU A 142 8.63 30.39 5.60
CA GLU A 142 9.10 29.45 6.62
C GLU A 142 7.97 28.50 7.01
N SER A 143 8.23 27.20 6.90
CA SER A 143 7.24 26.18 7.21
C SER A 143 6.85 26.30 8.68
N LYS A 144 5.57 26.64 8.93
CA LYS A 144 5.00 26.64 10.29
C LYS A 144 5.11 25.26 10.97
N TYR A 145 5.26 24.20 10.18
CA TYR A 145 5.32 22.82 10.65
C TYR A 145 6.74 22.36 10.96
N PHE A 146 7.71 22.82 10.16
CA PHE A 146 9.14 22.48 10.30
C PHE A 146 9.96 23.77 10.37
N PRO A 147 9.97 24.46 11.52
CA PRO A 147 10.79 25.64 11.70
C PRO A 147 12.27 25.25 11.69
N ARG A 148 13.08 26.04 10.97
CA ARG A 148 14.55 25.88 10.95
C ARG A 148 15.20 26.47 12.20
N GLU A 149 14.51 27.42 12.82
CA GLU A 149 14.92 28.15 14.02
C GLU A 149 13.85 28.00 15.10
N THR A 150 14.23 27.64 16.32
CA THR A 150 13.31 27.50 17.46
C THR A 150 13.89 28.11 18.74
N PHE A 151 13.04 28.65 19.61
CA PHE A 151 13.46 29.08 20.94
C PHE A 151 13.40 27.91 21.92
N CYS A 152 14.50 27.66 22.64
CA CYS A 152 14.60 26.61 23.64
C CYS A 152 14.77 27.22 25.04
N ASP A 153 13.94 26.79 25.98
CA ASP A 153 14.02 27.17 27.38
C ASP A 153 14.90 26.19 28.15
N PHE A 154 16.00 26.69 28.71
CA PHE A 154 16.88 25.93 29.59
C PHE A 154 16.59 26.25 31.04
N HIS A 155 16.53 25.20 31.84
CA HIS A 155 16.34 25.24 33.27
C HIS A 155 17.69 25.04 33.97
N VAL A 156 18.36 26.14 34.33
CA VAL A 156 19.67 26.07 34.99
C VAL A 156 19.44 26.01 36.50
N ARG A 157 20.03 24.99 37.15
CA ARG A 157 20.12 24.90 38.61
C ARG A 157 21.49 25.44 39.02
N GLU A 158 21.53 26.56 39.72
CA GLU A 158 22.77 27.07 40.30
C GLU A 158 23.09 26.27 41.59
N PRO A 159 24.21 25.54 41.66
CA PRO A 159 24.57 24.77 42.85
C PRO A 159 25.14 25.62 44.01
N LEU A 160 25.28 26.95 43.84
CA LEU A 160 26.12 27.79 44.72
C LEU A 160 25.38 28.76 45.65
N ARG A 161 24.04 28.80 45.68
CA ARG A 161 23.32 29.62 46.65
C ARG A 161 22.01 28.95 47.04
N GLY A 162 21.89 28.60 48.32
CA GLY A 162 20.79 27.80 48.85
C GLY A 162 19.40 28.35 48.49
N GLY A 163 18.55 27.46 48.01
CA GLY A 163 17.09 27.57 48.05
C GLY A 163 16.42 28.47 47.01
N GLU A 164 16.16 27.90 45.82
CA GLU A 164 15.13 28.28 44.82
C GLU A 164 15.31 29.61 44.02
N PRO A 165 14.72 29.77 42.80
CA PRO A 165 14.09 28.81 41.89
C PRO A 165 14.90 28.62 40.58
N LEU A 166 14.52 27.64 39.75
CA LEU A 166 15.10 27.44 38.41
C LEU A 166 14.97 28.71 37.54
N GLN A 167 16.08 29.43 37.27
CA GLN A 167 16.07 30.48 36.25
C GLN A 167 15.89 29.85 34.87
N ARG A 168 14.86 30.31 34.15
CA ARG A 168 14.58 29.93 32.76
C ARG A 168 15.34 30.86 31.84
N ILE A 169 16.28 30.32 31.07
CA ILE A 169 17.01 31.08 30.03
C ILE A 169 16.49 30.60 28.68
N THR A 170 15.97 31.51 27.87
CA THR A 170 15.53 31.23 26.51
C THR A 170 16.65 31.57 25.54
N VAL A 171 17.04 30.63 24.68
CA VAL A 171 18.04 30.85 23.63
C VAL A 171 17.48 30.44 22.27
N GLN A 172 18.00 31.03 21.20
CA GLN A 172 17.66 30.62 19.85
C GLN A 172 18.52 29.41 19.44
N CYS A 173 17.86 28.34 18.99
CA CYS A 173 18.49 27.11 18.53
C CYS A 173 18.14 26.86 17.06
N VAL A 174 19.17 26.52 16.28
CA VAL A 174 19.04 26.10 14.88
C VAL A 174 18.78 24.60 14.83
N LEU A 175 17.72 24.18 14.15
CA LEU A 175 17.36 22.77 13.97
C LEU A 175 17.64 22.31 12.53
N THR A 176 18.91 21.99 12.24
CA THR A 176 19.35 21.55 10.91
C THR A 176 18.62 20.30 10.41
N VAL A 177 18.14 19.43 11.31
CA VAL A 177 17.34 18.25 10.95
C VAL A 177 16.02 18.61 10.26
N ASN A 178 15.41 19.74 10.61
CA ASN A 178 14.15 20.18 10.01
C ASN A 178 14.34 20.72 8.58
N LEU A 179 15.58 21.03 8.16
CA LEU A 179 15.89 21.37 6.78
C LEU A 179 15.70 20.16 5.85
N PHE A 180 16.03 18.95 6.31
CA PHE A 180 15.91 17.72 5.53
C PHE A 180 14.50 17.13 5.53
N ASN A 181 13.69 17.47 6.54
CA ASN A 181 12.32 16.97 6.68
C ASN A 181 11.26 17.83 5.94
N GLN A 182 11.67 18.97 5.37
CA GLN A 182 10.79 19.95 4.73
C GLN A 182 10.38 19.57 3.31
#